data_AF-A0A5M5M289-F1
#
_entry.id   AF-A0A5M5M289-F1
#
_cell.length_a   1.000
_cell.length_b   1.000
_cell.length_c   1.000
_cell.angle_alpha   90.00
_cell.angle_beta   90.00
_cell.angle_gamma   90.00
#
_symmetry.space_group_name_H-M   'P 1'
#
loop_
_entity.id
_entity.type
_entity.pdbx_description
1 polymer ?
#
loop_
_entity_poly.entity_id
_entity_poly.type
_entity_poly.pdbx_seq_one_letter_code
_entity_poly.pdbx_strand_id
1 'polypeptide(L)'
;MSYTIFLIIALVTTGIFLIQFVLSIFFGDIDADVDVDADISSVVSFKGLTHFGIGFGWYMYLAGNTEMQSYIIGILVGLFFVFAVWFLYKKAYQLQQVNHNEQTDQLVGRECVIYFKQSDSKYTVQTTRDGAMREVDVISESGKTYQTGDRTIITSYKDGTLFIQ
;
A
#
# COMPACT_ATOMS: atom_id res chain seq x y z
N MET A 1 -3.47 42.51 -17.05
CA MET A 1 -3.87 41.18 -17.57
C MET A 1 -4.48 40.41 -16.40
N SER A 2 -5.63 39.76 -16.59
CA SER A 2 -6.32 39.09 -15.49
C SER A 2 -5.69 37.73 -15.20
N TYR A 3 -5.10 37.55 -14.02
CA TYR A 3 -4.48 36.28 -13.57
C TYR A 3 -5.53 35.24 -13.15
N THR A 4 -6.82 35.57 -13.27
CA THR A 4 -7.95 34.70 -12.93
C THR A 4 -7.93 33.38 -13.71
N ILE A 5 -7.33 33.34 -14.91
CA ILE A 5 -7.19 32.08 -15.65
C ILE A 5 -6.34 31.05 -14.90
N PHE A 6 -5.28 31.49 -14.22
CA PHE A 6 -4.43 30.59 -13.41
C PHE A 6 -5.15 30.13 -12.14
N LEU A 7 -5.98 31.00 -11.55
CA LEU A 7 -6.84 30.61 -10.43
C LEU A 7 -7.85 29.54 -10.85
N ILE A 8 -8.48 29.69 -12.02
CA ILE A 8 -9.42 28.69 -12.53
C ILE A 8 -8.71 27.34 -12.71
N ILE A 9 -7.52 27.35 -13.33
CA ILE A 9 -6.71 26.13 -13.49
C ILE A 9 -6.41 25.51 -12.11
N ALA A 10 -5.91 26.30 -11.16
CA ALA A 10 -5.57 25.84 -9.83
C ALA A 10 -6.76 25.22 -9.09
N LEU A 11 -7.94 25.87 -9.16
CA LEU A 11 -9.15 25.38 -8.50
C LEU A 11 -9.68 24.10 -9.16
N VAL A 12 -9.68 24.01 -10.48
CA VAL A 12 -10.13 22.81 -11.20
C VAL A 12 -9.22 21.63 -10.90
N THR A 13 -7.89 21.80 -10.97
CA THR A 13 -6.97 20.70 -10.68
C THR A 13 -6.98 20.29 -9.22
N THR A 14 -7.09 21.25 -8.29
CA THR A 14 -7.24 20.97 -6.86
C THR A 14 -8.57 20.24 -6.58
N GLY A 15 -9.66 20.63 -7.23
CA GLY A 15 -10.96 19.99 -7.09
C GLY A 15 -10.97 18.55 -7.58
N ILE A 16 -10.38 18.28 -8.75
CA ILE A 16 -10.22 16.92 -9.27
C ILE A 16 -9.40 16.07 -8.30
N PHE A 17 -8.27 16.59 -7.81
CA PHE A 17 -7.43 15.90 -6.83
C PHE A 17 -8.18 15.58 -5.53
N LEU A 18 -8.94 16.54 -4.99
CA LEU A 18 -9.73 16.34 -3.77
C LEU A 18 -10.80 15.26 -3.94
N ILE A 19 -11.51 15.26 -5.07
CA ILE A 19 -12.51 14.23 -5.36
C ILE A 19 -11.84 12.85 -5.44
N GLN A 20 -10.73 12.74 -6.17
CA GLN A 20 -9.96 11.49 -6.27
C GLN A 20 -9.45 11.02 -4.90
N PHE A 21 -8.95 11.95 -4.09
CA PHE A 21 -8.46 11.66 -2.75
C PHE A 21 -9.57 11.16 -1.81
N VAL A 22 -10.72 11.83 -1.79
CA VAL A 22 -11.88 11.42 -0.99
C VAL A 22 -12.39 10.05 -1.46
N LEU A 23 -12.55 9.84 -2.76
CA LEU A 23 -12.97 8.55 -3.30
C LEU A 23 -11.99 7.43 -2.95
N SER A 24 -10.68 7.69 -3.01
CA SER A 24 -9.64 6.74 -2.63
C SER A 24 -9.73 6.32 -1.15
N ILE A 25 -10.00 7.26 -0.23
CA ILE A 25 -10.14 6.96 1.21
C ILE A 25 -11.40 6.12 1.49
N PHE A 26 -12.55 6.48 0.90
CA PHE A 26 -13.83 5.90 1.29
C PHE A 26 -14.21 4.64 0.50
N PHE A 27 -13.85 4.58 -0.77
CA PHE A 27 -14.24 3.48 -1.64
C PHE A 27 -13.13 2.47 -1.87
N GLY A 28 -11.89 2.80 -1.46
CA GLY A 28 -10.75 1.87 -1.41
C GLY A 28 -10.31 1.30 -2.76
N ASP A 29 -11.17 1.28 -3.78
CA ASP A 29 -11.07 0.41 -4.95
C ASP A 29 -11.43 1.13 -6.27
N ILE A 30 -11.65 2.45 -6.22
CA ILE A 30 -11.70 3.26 -7.45
C ILE A 30 -10.27 3.58 -7.94
N ASP A 31 -9.25 3.21 -7.16
CA ASP A 31 -7.84 3.45 -7.51
C ASP A 31 -6.81 2.61 -6.71
N ALA A 32 -7.19 1.56 -5.96
CA ALA A 32 -6.19 0.69 -5.31
C ALA A 32 -5.57 -0.35 -6.23
N ASP A 33 -6.14 -0.58 -7.42
CA ASP A 33 -5.65 -1.53 -8.43
C ASP A 33 -5.32 -0.84 -9.77
N VAL A 34 -4.57 0.27 -9.75
CA VAL A 34 -3.89 0.74 -10.98
C VAL A 34 -2.39 0.69 -10.75
N ASP A 35 -1.87 -0.47 -11.08
CA ASP A 35 -0.48 -0.79 -11.39
C ASP A 35 0.55 0.03 -10.62
N VAL A 36 1.15 -0.63 -9.64
CA VAL A 36 2.55 -0.38 -9.27
C VAL A 36 3.48 -0.85 -10.41
N ASP A 37 3.13 -0.56 -11.65
CA ASP A 37 4.14 -0.26 -12.65
C ASP A 37 4.56 1.17 -12.34
N ALA A 38 5.56 1.28 -11.48
CA ALA A 38 6.32 2.48 -11.19
C ALA A 38 7.11 2.95 -12.43
N ASP A 39 6.46 2.91 -13.59
CA ASP A 39 6.94 3.36 -14.86
C ASP A 39 6.73 4.86 -14.95
N ILE A 40 7.74 5.51 -15.51
CA ILE A 40 7.81 6.93 -15.83
C ILE A 40 6.54 7.40 -16.60
N SER A 41 5.86 6.48 -17.27
CA SER A 41 4.53 6.63 -17.89
C SER A 41 3.46 7.18 -16.93
N SER A 42 3.39 6.68 -15.69
CA SER A 42 2.39 7.11 -14.70
C SER A 42 2.61 8.54 -14.21
N VAL A 43 3.87 9.00 -14.20
CA VAL A 43 4.27 10.37 -13.82
C VAL A 43 3.90 11.38 -14.91
N VAL A 44 3.77 10.93 -16.17
CA VAL A 44 3.32 11.72 -17.33
C VAL A 44 1.82 11.55 -17.62
N SER A 45 1.09 10.77 -16.80
CA SER A 45 -0.35 10.51 -16.97
C SER A 45 -1.25 11.73 -16.66
N PHE A 46 -2.57 11.55 -16.80
CA PHE A 46 -3.58 12.50 -16.34
C PHE A 46 -3.40 12.90 -14.86
N LYS A 47 -2.90 12.00 -14.00
CA LYS A 47 -2.58 12.31 -12.59
C LYS A 47 -1.33 13.20 -12.49
N GLY A 48 -0.31 13.01 -13.32
CA GLY A 48 0.84 13.92 -13.36
C GLY A 48 0.44 15.34 -13.74
N LEU A 49 -0.47 15.47 -14.71
CA LEU A 49 -0.97 16.76 -15.16
C LEU A 49 -1.80 17.50 -14.10
N THR A 50 -2.60 16.80 -13.30
CA THR A 50 -3.37 17.44 -12.21
C THR A 50 -2.44 18.01 -11.14
N HIS A 51 -1.44 17.25 -10.68
CA HIS A 51 -0.46 17.73 -9.70
C HIS A 51 0.40 18.88 -10.25
N PHE A 52 0.80 18.79 -11.53
CA PHE A 52 1.47 19.90 -12.21
C PHE A 52 0.60 21.16 -12.21
N GLY A 53 -0.67 21.05 -12.60
CA GLY A 53 -1.60 22.17 -12.66
C GLY A 53 -1.89 22.79 -11.29
N ILE A 54 -1.87 22.00 -10.21
CA ILE A 54 -1.93 22.53 -8.83
C ILE A 54 -0.72 23.42 -8.56
N GLY A 55 0.51 22.91 -8.73
CA GLY A 55 1.72 23.68 -8.46
C GLY A 55 1.87 24.91 -9.36
N PHE A 56 1.71 24.72 -10.67
CA PHE A 56 1.81 25.78 -11.67
C PHE A 56 0.71 26.84 -11.50
N GLY A 57 -0.55 26.41 -11.37
CA GLY A 57 -1.69 27.32 -11.30
C GLY A 57 -1.68 28.20 -10.05
N TRP A 58 -1.40 27.61 -8.88
CA TRP A 58 -1.29 28.37 -7.63
C TRP A 58 -0.10 29.33 -7.66
N TYR A 59 1.06 28.89 -8.16
CA TYR A 59 2.22 29.77 -8.28
C TYR A 59 1.92 30.96 -9.21
N MET A 60 1.43 30.71 -10.42
CA MET A 60 1.17 31.78 -11.40
C MET A 60 0.08 32.76 -10.92
N TYR A 61 -0.91 32.27 -10.19
CA TYR A 61 -1.92 33.13 -9.57
C TYR A 61 -1.33 34.02 -8.47
N LEU A 62 -0.52 33.45 -7.57
CA LEU A 62 0.09 34.18 -6.44
C LEU A 62 1.20 35.13 -6.88
N ALA A 63 1.99 34.75 -7.89
CA ALA A 63 3.02 35.60 -8.47
C ALA A 63 2.43 36.86 -9.09
N GLY A 64 1.19 36.78 -9.60
CA GLY A 64 0.45 37.94 -10.10
C GLY A 64 1.17 38.64 -11.25
N ASN A 65 1.97 37.92 -12.03
CA ASN A 65 2.66 38.39 -13.23
C ASN A 65 2.77 37.27 -14.28
N THR A 66 2.83 37.67 -15.55
CA THR A 66 2.93 36.76 -16.70
C THR A 66 4.21 37.00 -17.50
N GLU A 67 5.28 37.38 -16.81
CA GLU A 67 6.59 37.52 -17.42
C GLU A 67 7.21 36.14 -17.68
N MET A 68 8.17 36.09 -18.62
CA MET A 68 8.87 34.84 -18.96
C MET A 68 9.48 34.17 -17.72
N GLN A 69 10.05 34.96 -16.81
CA GLN A 69 10.64 34.45 -15.57
C GLN A 69 9.61 33.69 -14.71
N SER A 70 8.40 34.23 -14.60
CA SER A 70 7.32 33.62 -13.81
C SER A 70 6.80 32.34 -14.43
N TYR A 71 6.70 32.27 -15.76
CA TYR A 71 6.38 31.01 -16.42
C TYR A 71 7.44 29.95 -16.17
N ILE A 72 8.73 30.31 -16.21
CA ILE A 72 9.82 29.38 -15.91
C ILE A 72 9.71 28.87 -14.47
N ILE A 73 9.55 29.78 -13.50
CA ILE A 73 9.44 29.38 -12.09
C ILE A 73 8.15 28.57 -11.87
N GLY A 74 7.03 28.96 -12.47
CA GLY A 74 5.78 28.23 -12.38
C GLY A 74 5.89 26.81 -12.93
N ILE A 75 6.58 26.61 -14.05
CA ILE A 75 6.85 25.28 -14.60
C ILE A 75 7.72 24.46 -13.62
N LEU A 76 8.77 25.07 -13.06
CA LEU A 76 9.61 24.40 -12.06
C LEU A 76 8.82 24.01 -10.81
N VAL A 77 7.95 24.87 -10.31
CA VAL A 77 7.07 24.59 -9.16
C VAL A 77 6.07 23.48 -9.49
N GLY A 78 5.47 23.50 -10.68
CA GLY A 78 4.59 22.44 -11.16
C GLY A 78 5.29 21.08 -11.22
N LEU A 79 6.49 21.03 -11.81
CA LEU A 79 7.29 19.80 -11.89
C LEU A 79 7.74 19.31 -10.51
N PHE A 80 8.11 20.23 -9.61
CA PHE A 80 8.43 19.90 -8.23
C PHE A 80 7.23 19.24 -7.53
N PHE A 81 6.01 19.74 -7.73
CA PHE A 81 4.80 19.15 -7.16
C PHE A 81 4.55 17.72 -7.66
N VAL A 82 4.72 17.48 -8.97
CA VAL A 82 4.63 16.13 -9.54
C VAL A 82 5.63 15.19 -8.88
N PHE A 83 6.88 15.62 -8.76
CA PHE A 83 7.94 14.82 -8.15
C PHE A 83 7.70 14.58 -6.65
N ALA A 84 7.29 15.62 -5.91
CA ALA A 84 7.02 15.55 -4.48
C ALA A 84 5.91 14.53 -4.19
N VAL A 85 4.82 14.58 -4.96
CA VAL A 85 3.70 13.64 -4.78
C VAL A 85 4.08 12.22 -5.19
N TRP A 86 4.78 12.05 -6.32
CA TRP A 86 5.33 10.74 -6.69
C TRP A 86 6.24 10.16 -5.61
N PHE A 87 7.10 10.98 -5.01
CA PHE A 87 7.97 10.58 -3.92
C PHE A 87 7.18 10.16 -2.68
N LEU A 88 6.12 10.90 -2.31
CA LEU A 88 5.23 10.54 -1.22
C LEU A 88 4.52 9.21 -1.49
N TYR A 89 4.02 8.97 -2.70
CA TYR A 89 3.44 7.68 -3.07
C TYR A 89 4.45 6.54 -2.94
N LYS A 90 5.67 6.72 -3.45
CA LYS A 90 6.74 5.71 -3.33
C LYS A 90 7.06 5.40 -1.86
N LYS A 91 7.10 6.42 -1.00
CA LYS A 91 7.34 6.24 0.44
C LYS A 91 6.17 5.58 1.16
N ALA A 92 4.93 5.93 0.82
CA ALA A 92 3.74 5.26 1.36
C ALA A 92 3.70 3.78 0.98
N TYR A 93 4.00 3.46 -0.27
CA TYR A 93 4.05 2.07 -0.75
C TYR A 93 5.14 1.25 -0.04
N GLN A 94 6.32 1.83 0.19
CA GLN A 94 7.38 1.18 0.99
C GLN A 94 6.92 0.83 2.41
N LEU A 95 6.10 1.67 3.04
CA LEU A 95 5.55 1.40 4.37
C LEU A 95 4.46 0.32 4.34
N GLN A 96 3.67 0.25 3.27
CA GLN A 96 2.65 -0.80 3.09
C GLN A 96 3.27 -2.17 2.82
N GLN A 97 4.39 -2.25 2.08
CA GLN A 97 5.08 -3.51 1.80
C GLN A 97 5.67 -4.20 3.04
N VAL A 98 5.91 -3.49 4.15
CA VAL A 98 6.32 -4.12 5.42
C VAL A 98 5.19 -4.98 6.01
N ASN A 99 3.93 -4.75 5.61
CA ASN A 99 2.76 -5.53 5.96
C ASN A 99 2.44 -6.62 4.90
N HIS A 100 3.46 -7.15 4.21
CA HIS A 100 3.23 -8.34 3.40
C HIS A 100 2.92 -9.51 4.33
N ASN A 101 1.67 -10.01 4.31
CA ASN A 101 1.28 -11.21 5.03
C ASN A 101 2.25 -12.35 4.66
N GLU A 102 3.03 -12.82 5.61
CA GLU A 102 3.84 -14.02 5.49
C GLU A 102 2.95 -15.12 4.89
N GLN A 103 3.41 -15.68 3.76
CA GLN A 103 2.71 -16.78 3.13
C GLN A 103 2.73 -17.99 4.06
N THR A 104 1.67 -18.79 4.03
CA THR A 104 1.44 -19.88 4.99
C THR A 104 2.55 -20.95 4.94
N ASP A 105 3.19 -21.13 3.79
CA ASP A 105 4.36 -22.00 3.58
C ASP A 105 5.60 -21.54 4.36
N GLN A 106 5.76 -20.23 4.60
CA GLN A 106 6.87 -19.66 5.37
C GLN A 106 6.78 -19.96 6.88
N LEU A 107 5.67 -20.56 7.32
CA LEU A 107 5.51 -21.05 8.68
C LEU A 107 6.20 -22.40 8.91
N VAL A 108 6.59 -23.11 7.84
CA VAL A 108 7.34 -24.38 7.95
C VAL A 108 8.70 -24.15 8.62
N GLY A 109 9.02 -24.98 9.60
CA GLY A 109 10.24 -24.89 10.41
C GLY A 109 10.10 -24.00 11.67
N ARG A 110 8.96 -23.34 11.87
CA ARG A 110 8.72 -22.54 13.09
C ARG A 110 8.20 -23.41 14.23
N GLU A 111 8.61 -23.06 15.45
CA GLU A 111 7.97 -23.56 16.65
C GLU A 111 6.55 -23.01 16.76
N CYS A 112 5.63 -23.86 17.18
CA CYS A 112 4.26 -23.52 17.47
C CYS A 112 3.81 -24.18 18.77
N VAL A 113 2.79 -23.60 19.40
CA VAL A 113 2.20 -24.09 20.64
C VAL A 113 0.79 -24.56 20.36
N ILE A 114 0.44 -25.76 20.81
CA ILE A 114 -0.92 -26.29 20.68
C ILE A 114 -1.87 -25.43 21.52
N TYR A 115 -2.84 -24.79 20.87
CA TYR A 115 -3.86 -23.99 21.53
C TYR A 115 -5.05 -24.85 21.92
N PHE A 116 -5.63 -25.59 20.97
CA PHE A 116 -6.62 -26.63 21.27
C PHE A 116 -6.71 -27.69 20.17
N LYS A 117 -7.18 -28.88 20.55
CA LYS A 117 -7.47 -30.00 19.65
C LYS A 117 -8.86 -29.83 19.04
N GLN A 118 -8.97 -29.77 17.70
CA GLN A 118 -10.25 -29.72 17.00
C GLN A 118 -10.83 -31.13 16.76
N SER A 119 -9.99 -32.05 16.31
CA SER A 119 -10.35 -33.45 16.02
C SER A 119 -9.15 -34.37 16.26
N ASP A 120 -9.26 -35.67 15.99
CA ASP A 120 -8.20 -36.64 16.30
C ASP A 120 -6.85 -36.32 15.67
N SER A 121 -6.84 -35.74 14.46
CA SER A 121 -5.62 -35.36 13.76
C SER A 121 -5.45 -33.86 13.54
N LYS A 122 -6.48 -33.04 13.81
CA LYS A 122 -6.47 -31.60 13.53
C LYS A 122 -6.37 -30.76 14.82
N TYR A 123 -5.45 -29.80 14.81
CA TYR A 123 -5.15 -28.93 15.94
C TYR A 123 -5.11 -27.47 15.47
N THR A 124 -5.48 -26.54 16.35
CA THR A 124 -5.14 -25.12 16.18
C THR A 124 -3.92 -24.83 17.01
N VAL A 125 -2.91 -24.23 16.38
CA VAL A 125 -1.65 -23.86 17.02
C VAL A 125 -1.45 -22.36 16.96
N GLN A 126 -0.80 -21.82 17.97
CA GLN A 126 -0.32 -20.45 17.96
C GLN A 126 1.13 -20.45 17.48
N THR A 127 1.39 -19.67 16.44
CA THR A 127 2.73 -19.40 15.94
C THR A 127 2.90 -17.91 15.68
N THR A 128 4.13 -17.44 15.66
CA THR A 128 4.39 -16.06 15.25
C THR A 128 4.24 -15.98 13.73
N ARG A 129 3.32 -15.13 13.28
CA ARG A 129 3.11 -14.77 11.87
C ARG A 129 3.04 -13.25 11.76
N ASP A 130 3.82 -12.66 10.87
CA ASP A 130 3.93 -11.20 10.70
C ASP A 130 4.38 -10.48 11.98
N GLY A 131 5.24 -11.12 12.78
CA GLY A 131 5.70 -10.59 14.07
C GLY A 131 4.63 -10.57 15.18
N ALA A 132 3.43 -11.11 14.93
CA ALA A 132 2.36 -11.24 15.91
C ALA A 132 2.01 -12.72 16.15
N MET A 133 1.53 -13.06 17.35
CA MET A 133 1.00 -14.39 17.62
C MET A 133 -0.33 -14.55 16.88
N ARG A 134 -0.42 -15.56 16.01
CA ARG A 134 -1.64 -15.91 15.26
C ARG A 134 -1.96 -17.39 15.40
N GLU A 135 -3.25 -17.68 15.35
CA GLU A 135 -3.79 -19.03 15.37
C GLU A 135 -3.86 -19.59 13.94
N VAL A 136 -3.36 -20.81 13.77
CA VAL A 136 -3.29 -21.50 12.48
C VAL A 136 -3.67 -22.96 12.66
N ASP A 137 -4.42 -23.50 11.70
CA ASP A 137 -4.83 -24.89 11.71
C ASP A 137 -3.74 -25.80 11.13
N VAL A 138 -3.47 -26.91 11.80
CA VAL A 138 -2.47 -27.91 11.42
C VAL A 138 -3.00 -29.33 11.57
N ILE A 139 -2.36 -30.27 10.88
CA ILE A 139 -2.64 -31.72 10.97
C ILE A 139 -1.40 -32.46 11.46
N SER A 140 -1.57 -33.43 12.37
CA SER A 140 -0.50 -34.31 12.86
C SER A 140 -0.19 -35.43 11.83
N GLU A 141 1.07 -35.52 11.35
CA GLU A 141 1.51 -36.56 10.40
C GLU A 141 1.88 -37.88 11.09
N SER A 142 2.46 -37.86 12.31
CA SER A 142 2.93 -39.07 13.00
C SER A 142 1.85 -39.81 13.77
N GLY A 143 0.61 -39.31 13.81
CA GLY A 143 -0.46 -39.85 14.65
C GLY A 143 -0.21 -39.63 16.15
N LYS A 144 0.78 -38.79 16.50
CA LYS A 144 1.04 -38.36 17.86
C LYS A 144 -0.10 -37.44 18.33
N THR A 145 -0.63 -37.76 19.51
CA THR A 145 -1.64 -36.93 20.19
C THR A 145 -0.95 -35.86 20.99
N TYR A 146 -1.38 -34.62 20.81
CA TYR A 146 -0.89 -33.47 21.56
C TYR A 146 -1.94 -32.93 22.53
N GLN A 147 -1.47 -32.30 23.62
CA GLN A 147 -2.28 -31.57 24.57
C GLN A 147 -2.10 -30.06 24.41
N THR A 148 -3.08 -29.27 24.85
CA THR A 148 -2.97 -27.81 24.91
C THR A 148 -1.74 -27.40 25.73
N GLY A 149 -0.91 -26.51 25.17
CA GLY A 149 0.33 -26.04 25.76
C GLY A 149 1.58 -26.78 25.26
N ASP A 150 1.42 -27.92 24.57
CA ASP A 150 2.55 -28.63 23.98
C ASP A 150 3.23 -27.79 22.90
N ARG A 151 4.56 -27.90 22.80
CA ARG A 151 5.34 -27.28 21.73
C ARG A 151 5.68 -28.29 20.67
N THR A 152 5.52 -27.90 19.42
CA THR A 152 5.93 -28.70 18.25
C THR A 152 6.43 -27.79 17.14
N ILE A 153 6.87 -28.37 16.04
CA ILE A 153 7.37 -27.65 14.87
C ILE A 153 6.48 -27.98 13.69
N ILE A 154 6.18 -26.97 12.87
CA ILE A 154 5.50 -27.16 11.60
C ILE A 154 6.48 -27.82 10.63
N THR A 155 6.23 -29.06 10.24
CA THR A 155 7.15 -29.90 9.46
C THR A 155 7.00 -29.70 7.96
N SER A 156 5.77 -29.49 7.48
CA SER A 156 5.51 -29.33 6.05
C SER A 156 4.23 -28.56 5.75
N TYR A 157 4.13 -28.09 4.52
CA TYR A 157 2.92 -27.47 3.96
C TYR A 157 2.58 -28.19 2.65
N LYS A 158 1.39 -28.80 2.58
CA LYS A 158 0.92 -29.55 1.39
C LYS A 158 -0.56 -29.27 1.19
N ASP A 159 -0.96 -29.02 -0.07
CA ASP A 159 -2.36 -28.84 -0.47
C ASP A 159 -3.15 -27.84 0.40
N GLY A 160 -2.53 -26.72 0.76
CA GLY A 160 -3.18 -25.70 1.58
C GLY A 160 -3.16 -25.96 3.09
N THR A 161 -2.61 -27.08 3.53
CA THR A 161 -2.64 -27.53 4.92
C THR A 161 -1.23 -27.61 5.52
N LEU A 162 -1.09 -27.12 6.74
CA LEU A 162 0.15 -27.23 7.51
C LEU A 162 0.16 -28.52 8.31
N PHE A 163 1.33 -29.12 8.41
CA PHE A 163 1.54 -30.35 9.13
C PHE A 163 2.50 -30.13 10.29
N ILE A 164 2.24 -30.82 11.39
CA ILE A 164 3.12 -30.92 12.54
C ILE A 164 3.52 -32.38 12.72
N GLN A 165 4.64 -32.59 13.40
CA GLN A 165 5.18 -33.94 13.60
C GLN A 165 4.14 -34.87 14.21
#